data_AF-L1KHB6-F1
#
_entry.id   AF-L1KHB6-F1
#
_cell.length_a   1.000
_cell.length_b   1.000
_cell.length_c   1.000
_cell.angle_alpha   90.00
_cell.angle_beta   90.00
_cell.angle_gamma   90.00
#
_symmetry.space_group_name_H-M   'P 1'
#
loop_
_entity.id
_entity.type
_entity.pdbx_description
1 polymer ?
#
loop_
_entity_poly.entity_id
_entity_poly.type
_entity_poly.pdbx_seq_one_letter_code
_entity_poly.pdbx_strand_id
1 'polypeptide(L)'
;MARLTAVGGLLCGGLMVTQAAMATEPATSPPETRSSVLAASGTGTGLVTKLGSNRTAGTWIADDGRPVVAVTDEEAAAEVEKAGARPKMVEYSAKELKSATEVLRSAPRVSGTSWAIDPASNEVVVRADSTVSAKDWKKLTGLAEEIGGSVRMERTGGAYTMRLNGAQPIFGTGGRCSIGFNVADGENEFMLTAGHCGPAGSVWFSDNQGRQEIGRTTESN
;
A
#
# COMPACT_ATOMS: atom_id res chain seq x y z
N MET A 1 50.97 65.42 37.80
CA MET A 1 49.49 65.48 38.02
C MET A 1 48.82 65.86 36.71
N ALA A 2 47.59 65.38 36.52
CA ALA A 2 46.73 65.47 35.32
C ALA A 2 46.85 64.31 34.32
N ARG A 3 45.68 63.73 34.06
CA ARG A 3 45.32 62.51 33.31
C ARG A 3 45.12 62.85 31.82
N LEU A 4 45.19 61.85 30.93
CA LEU A 4 44.11 61.52 29.97
C LEU A 4 44.40 60.22 29.19
N THR A 5 43.29 59.61 28.76
CA THR A 5 42.98 58.21 28.40
C THR A 5 42.92 57.91 26.89
N ALA A 6 43.11 56.62 26.49
CA ALA A 6 42.38 55.84 25.44
C ALA A 6 43.03 54.42 25.32
N VAL A 7 42.41 53.27 25.66
CA VAL A 7 41.32 52.46 25.03
C VAL A 7 41.68 52.00 23.60
N GLY A 8 41.58 50.77 23.11
CA GLY A 8 41.02 49.44 23.47
C GLY A 8 41.54 48.42 22.42
N GLY A 9 41.17 47.14 22.31
CA GLY A 9 40.06 46.37 22.86
C GLY A 9 40.31 44.85 22.74
N LEU A 10 39.39 44.06 23.28
CA LEU A 10 39.51 42.62 23.46
C LEU A 10 38.49 41.88 22.57
N LEU A 11 38.96 40.89 21.80
CA LEU A 11 38.15 39.96 21.03
C LEU A 11 37.49 38.92 21.95
N CYS A 12 36.19 38.72 21.83
CA CYS A 12 35.49 37.55 22.38
C CYS A 12 34.82 36.77 21.26
N GLY A 13 35.35 35.58 20.95
CA GLY A 13 34.70 34.60 20.08
C GLY A 13 33.63 33.82 20.84
N GLY A 14 32.39 33.85 20.36
CA GLY A 14 31.28 33.03 20.86
C GLY A 14 31.07 31.82 19.96
N LEU A 15 31.22 30.62 20.52
CA LEU A 15 30.72 29.36 19.93
C LEU A 15 29.20 29.34 20.01
N MET A 16 28.50 29.40 18.87
CA MET A 16 27.07 29.08 18.81
C MET A 16 26.89 27.57 18.65
N VAL A 17 26.35 26.93 19.68
CA VAL A 17 25.80 25.57 19.60
C VAL A 17 24.37 25.70 19.08
N THR A 18 24.10 25.28 17.85
CA THR A 18 22.74 25.23 17.31
C THR A 18 22.03 24.00 17.89
N GLN A 19 21.05 24.23 18.77
CA GLN A 19 20.08 23.20 19.13
C GLN A 19 19.22 22.87 17.90
N ALA A 20 19.25 21.61 17.47
CA ALA A 20 18.29 21.10 16.50
C ALA A 20 16.92 20.98 17.18
N ALA A 21 16.03 21.94 16.92
CA ALA A 21 14.62 21.82 17.27
C ALA A 21 13.98 20.80 16.31
N MET A 22 13.73 19.59 16.79
CA MET A 22 12.86 18.64 16.09
C MET A 22 11.42 19.17 16.19
N ALA A 23 10.91 19.72 15.08
CA ALA A 23 9.51 20.09 14.97
C ALA A 23 8.66 18.82 15.09
N THR A 24 7.94 18.68 16.20
CA THR A 24 6.94 17.63 16.38
C THR A 24 5.65 18.12 15.74
N GLU A 25 5.16 17.42 14.72
CA GLU A 25 3.87 17.71 14.11
C GLU A 25 2.73 17.47 15.13
N PRO A 26 1.69 18.32 15.18
CA PRO A 26 0.53 18.07 16.03
C PRO A 26 -0.26 16.87 15.49
N ALA A 27 -0.15 15.74 16.17
CA ALA A 27 -0.89 14.53 15.87
C ALA A 27 -2.40 14.76 16.08
N THR A 28 -3.14 15.10 15.03
CA THR A 28 -4.61 15.14 15.05
C THR A 28 -5.20 13.76 14.72
N SER A 29 -4.62 12.70 15.28
CA SER A 29 -5.18 11.34 15.30
C SER A 29 -4.64 10.63 16.54
N PRO A 30 -5.46 9.92 17.34
CA PRO A 30 -4.95 9.24 18.53
C PRO A 30 -3.91 8.19 18.12
N PRO A 31 -2.66 8.25 18.65
CA PRO A 31 -1.62 7.26 18.36
C PRO A 31 -1.99 5.84 18.83
N GLU A 32 -2.95 5.71 19.75
CA GLU A 32 -3.38 4.44 20.31
C GLU A 32 -4.12 3.55 19.29
N THR A 33 -4.95 4.11 18.40
CA THR A 33 -5.78 3.33 17.48
C THR A 33 -4.98 2.71 16.32
N ARG A 34 -3.97 3.41 15.80
CA ARG A 34 -3.11 2.85 14.74
C ARG A 34 -2.19 1.75 15.28
N SER A 35 -1.69 1.93 16.50
CA SER A 35 -0.84 0.96 17.17
C SER A 35 -1.60 -0.34 17.49
N SER A 36 -2.88 -0.24 17.89
CA SER A 36 -3.71 -1.42 18.17
C SER A 36 -4.07 -2.21 16.91
N VAL A 37 -4.37 -1.56 15.78
CA VAL A 37 -4.64 -2.23 14.49
C VAL A 37 -3.40 -2.93 13.95
N LEU A 38 -2.21 -2.31 14.08
CA LEU A 38 -0.94 -2.94 13.71
C LEU A 38 -0.64 -4.17 14.57
N ALA A 39 -0.87 -4.08 15.88
CA ALA A 39 -0.72 -5.21 16.78
C ALA A 39 -1.71 -6.35 16.44
N ALA A 40 -2.98 -6.02 16.21
CA ALA A 40 -4.00 -6.97 15.78
C ALA A 40 -3.63 -7.66 14.45
N SER A 41 -3.16 -6.89 13.47
CA SER A 41 -2.70 -7.40 12.18
C SER A 41 -1.48 -8.32 12.34
N GLY A 42 -0.58 -7.98 13.27
CA GLY A 42 0.56 -8.80 13.66
C GLY A 42 0.13 -10.14 14.24
N THR A 43 -0.87 -10.17 15.14
CA THR A 43 -1.44 -11.40 15.69
C THR A 43 -2.01 -12.30 14.58
N GLY A 44 -2.84 -11.75 13.69
CA GLY A 44 -3.41 -12.51 12.58
C GLY A 44 -2.35 -13.09 11.64
N THR A 45 -1.37 -12.28 11.26
CA THR A 45 -0.26 -12.70 10.39
C THR A 45 0.59 -13.79 11.06
N GLY A 46 0.91 -13.62 12.35
CA GLY A 46 1.67 -14.59 13.12
C GLY A 46 0.97 -15.95 13.22
N LEU A 47 -0.35 -15.95 13.38
CA LEU A 47 -1.16 -17.18 13.40
C LEU A 47 -1.14 -17.88 12.04
N VAL A 48 -1.33 -17.16 10.93
CA VAL A 48 -1.24 -17.72 9.57
C VAL A 48 0.13 -18.34 9.32
N THR A 49 1.22 -17.67 9.73
CA THR A 49 2.58 -18.23 9.63
C THR A 49 2.76 -19.48 10.47
N LYS A 50 2.27 -19.48 11.73
CA LYS A 50 2.43 -20.61 12.66
C LYS A 50 1.64 -21.85 12.20
N LEU A 51 0.39 -21.67 11.79
CA LEU A 51 -0.53 -22.75 11.41
C LEU A 51 -0.27 -23.26 9.98
N GLY A 52 0.29 -22.42 9.12
CA GLY A 52 0.72 -22.78 7.77
C GLY A 52 -0.40 -22.78 6.74
N SER A 53 -0.01 -22.90 5.47
CA SER A 53 -0.90 -22.69 4.31
C SER A 53 -1.87 -23.84 4.02
N ASN A 54 -1.70 -25.00 4.66
CA ASN A 54 -2.64 -26.13 4.53
C ASN A 54 -3.83 -25.99 5.49
N ARG A 55 -3.67 -25.21 6.57
CA ARG A 55 -4.66 -25.09 7.66
C ARG A 55 -5.29 -23.70 7.75
N THR A 56 -4.78 -22.76 6.96
CA THR A 56 -5.23 -21.37 6.94
C THR A 56 -5.40 -20.88 5.51
N ALA A 57 -6.30 -19.90 5.31
CA ALA A 57 -6.56 -19.26 4.02
C ALA A 57 -6.26 -17.76 4.00
N GLY A 58 -5.71 -17.20 5.08
CA GLY A 58 -5.35 -15.79 5.21
C GLY A 58 -5.98 -15.12 6.43
N THR A 59 -5.80 -13.80 6.53
CA THR A 59 -6.25 -13.00 7.67
C THR A 59 -6.67 -11.60 7.23
N TRP A 60 -7.60 -11.00 7.97
CA TRP A 60 -8.03 -9.61 7.83
C TRP A 60 -8.44 -9.04 9.18
N ILE A 61 -8.65 -7.73 9.25
CA ILE A 61 -9.21 -7.07 10.44
C ILE A 61 -10.70 -6.90 10.23
N ALA A 62 -11.52 -7.39 11.16
CA ALA A 62 -12.96 -7.18 11.16
C ALA A 62 -13.32 -5.73 11.55
N ASP A 63 -14.56 -5.33 11.32
CA ASP A 63 -15.05 -3.98 11.60
C ASP A 63 -14.93 -3.58 13.09
N ASP A 64 -14.86 -4.57 14.00
CA ASP A 64 -14.62 -4.38 15.43
C ASP A 64 -13.14 -4.26 15.81
N GLY A 65 -12.23 -4.24 14.82
CA GLY A 65 -10.79 -4.16 14.99
C GLY A 65 -10.10 -5.47 15.35
N ARG A 66 -10.84 -6.59 15.47
CA ARG A 66 -10.25 -7.89 15.82
C ARG A 66 -9.68 -8.59 14.59
N PRO A 67 -8.53 -9.27 14.71
CA PRO A 67 -8.02 -10.08 13.61
C PRO A 67 -8.90 -11.32 13.43
N VAL A 68 -9.26 -11.59 12.19
CA VAL A 68 -9.91 -12.83 11.77
C VAL A 68 -8.89 -13.67 11.02
N VAL A 69 -8.86 -14.98 11.28
CA VAL A 69 -8.03 -15.94 10.55
C VAL A 69 -8.95 -16.97 9.92
N ALA A 70 -8.90 -17.09 8.60
CA ALA A 70 -9.60 -18.15 7.89
C ALA A 70 -8.84 -19.48 8.10
N VAL A 71 -9.53 -20.50 8.59
CA VAL A 71 -8.99 -21.81 8.97
C VAL A 71 -9.82 -22.93 8.37
N THR A 72 -9.20 -24.07 8.10
CA THR A 72 -9.86 -25.22 7.45
C THR A 72 -10.19 -26.36 8.41
N ASP A 73 -9.79 -26.24 9.68
CA ASP A 73 -10.02 -27.29 10.69
C ASP A 73 -10.22 -26.71 12.10
N GLU A 74 -10.91 -27.47 12.94
CA GLU A 74 -11.35 -27.07 14.28
C GLU A 74 -10.19 -26.90 15.28
N GLU A 75 -9.09 -27.63 15.11
CA GLU A 75 -7.93 -27.48 16.00
C GLU A 75 -7.21 -26.15 15.72
N ALA A 76 -7.06 -25.78 14.44
CA ALA A 76 -6.57 -24.46 14.06
C ALA A 76 -7.53 -23.35 14.53
N ALA A 77 -8.84 -23.57 14.47
CA ALA A 77 -9.82 -22.62 15.00
C ALA A 77 -9.64 -22.38 16.50
N ALA A 78 -9.49 -23.44 17.30
CA ALA A 78 -9.25 -23.34 18.73
C ALA A 78 -7.94 -22.61 19.07
N GLU A 79 -6.87 -22.82 18.28
CA GLU A 79 -5.62 -22.08 18.44
C GLU A 79 -5.77 -20.59 18.17
N VAL A 80 -6.56 -20.21 17.15
CA VAL A 80 -6.86 -18.82 16.80
C VAL A 80 -7.67 -18.13 17.91
N GLU A 81 -8.69 -18.80 18.46
CA GLU A 81 -9.49 -18.27 19.58
C GLU A 81 -8.64 -18.06 20.84
N LYS A 82 -7.79 -19.04 21.18
CA LYS A 82 -6.87 -18.95 22.32
C LYS A 82 -5.90 -17.77 22.21
N ALA A 83 -5.56 -17.37 20.98
CA ALA A 83 -4.71 -16.21 20.70
C ALA A 83 -5.49 -14.87 20.65
N GLY A 84 -6.80 -14.87 20.93
CA GLY A 84 -7.64 -13.67 20.95
C GLY A 84 -8.13 -13.21 19.58
N ALA A 85 -7.79 -13.94 18.51
CA ALA A 85 -8.30 -13.73 17.17
C ALA A 85 -9.64 -14.46 16.97
N ARG A 86 -10.36 -14.14 15.89
CA ARG A 86 -11.60 -14.82 15.53
C ARG A 86 -11.32 -15.85 14.42
N PRO A 87 -11.61 -17.14 14.62
CA PRO A 87 -11.54 -18.08 13.52
C PRO A 87 -12.72 -17.88 12.57
N LYS A 88 -12.48 -18.11 11.28
CA LYS A 88 -13.54 -18.32 10.30
C LYS A 88 -13.28 -19.67 9.62
N MET A 89 -14.19 -20.62 9.80
CA MET A 89 -14.13 -21.89 9.08
C MET A 89 -14.37 -21.65 7.59
N VAL A 90 -13.50 -22.21 6.76
CA VAL A 90 -13.53 -22.07 5.30
C VAL A 90 -13.21 -23.40 4.61
N GLU A 91 -13.59 -23.52 3.34
CA GLU A 91 -13.45 -24.76 2.56
C GLU A 91 -12.03 -24.91 1.99
N TYR A 92 -11.51 -23.86 1.36
CA TYR A 92 -10.23 -23.88 0.65
C TYR A 92 -9.11 -23.31 1.51
N SER A 93 -7.99 -24.03 1.60
CA SER A 93 -6.75 -23.57 2.21
C SER A 93 -6.02 -22.55 1.32
N ALA A 94 -5.07 -21.80 1.90
CA ALA A 94 -4.22 -20.88 1.15
C ALA A 94 -3.39 -21.62 0.08
N LYS A 95 -3.05 -22.89 0.31
CA LYS A 95 -2.37 -23.72 -0.67
C LYS A 95 -3.26 -23.98 -1.90
N GLU A 96 -4.51 -24.34 -1.69
CA GLU A 96 -5.47 -24.59 -2.77
C GLU A 96 -5.77 -23.31 -3.56
N LEU A 97 -6.04 -22.20 -2.85
CA LEU A 97 -6.25 -20.90 -3.48
C LEU A 97 -5.01 -20.46 -4.27
N LYS A 98 -3.80 -20.72 -3.76
CA LYS A 98 -2.56 -20.44 -4.50
C LYS A 98 -2.45 -21.30 -5.75
N SER A 99 -2.76 -22.59 -5.69
CA SER A 99 -2.76 -23.46 -6.88
C SER A 99 -3.75 -22.97 -7.94
N ALA A 100 -4.94 -22.49 -7.56
CA ALA A 100 -5.86 -21.82 -8.48
C ALA A 100 -5.22 -20.59 -9.16
N THR A 101 -4.52 -19.74 -8.39
CA THR A 101 -3.80 -18.58 -8.99
C THR A 101 -2.64 -18.98 -9.91
N GLU A 102 -1.99 -20.11 -9.68
CA GLU A 102 -0.92 -20.63 -10.54
C GLU A 102 -1.47 -21.06 -11.90
N VAL A 103 -2.63 -21.72 -11.92
CA VAL A 103 -3.36 -22.05 -13.15
C VAL A 103 -3.76 -20.79 -13.90
N LEU A 104 -4.37 -19.81 -13.23
CA LEU A 104 -4.74 -18.51 -13.84
C LEU A 104 -3.52 -17.79 -14.44
N ARG A 105 -2.38 -17.83 -13.74
CA ARG A 105 -1.13 -17.20 -14.18
C ARG A 105 -0.52 -17.86 -15.41
N SER A 106 -0.82 -19.14 -15.65
CA SER A 106 -0.35 -19.88 -16.83
C SER A 106 -1.10 -19.52 -18.12
N ALA A 107 -2.27 -18.89 -18.00
CA ALA A 107 -3.09 -18.50 -19.13
C ALA A 107 -2.46 -17.35 -19.95
N PRO A 108 -2.78 -17.24 -21.25
CA PRO A 108 -2.42 -16.06 -22.04
C PRO A 108 -2.93 -14.78 -21.37
N ARG A 109 -2.08 -13.74 -21.33
CA ARG A 109 -2.43 -12.46 -20.71
C ARG A 109 -3.55 -11.77 -21.50
N VAL A 110 -4.58 -11.35 -20.78
CA VAL A 110 -5.69 -10.54 -21.30
C VAL A 110 -5.62 -9.17 -20.62
N SER A 111 -5.27 -8.12 -21.37
CA SER A 111 -5.29 -6.75 -20.86
C SER A 111 -6.69 -6.39 -20.34
N GLY A 112 -6.78 -5.61 -19.27
CA GLY A 112 -8.06 -5.29 -18.62
C GLY A 112 -8.54 -6.35 -17.62
N THR A 113 -7.67 -7.29 -17.21
CA THR A 113 -7.98 -8.31 -16.19
C THR A 113 -7.08 -8.23 -14.98
N SER A 114 -7.61 -8.65 -13.83
CA SER A 114 -6.88 -8.77 -12.57
C SER A 114 -7.44 -9.92 -11.75
N TRP A 115 -6.67 -10.44 -10.80
CA TRP A 115 -7.17 -11.39 -9.81
C TRP A 115 -6.50 -11.22 -8.46
N ALA A 116 -7.21 -11.58 -7.41
CA ALA A 116 -6.71 -11.57 -6.03
C ALA A 116 -7.35 -12.71 -5.23
N ILE A 117 -6.59 -13.25 -4.27
CA ILE A 117 -7.15 -14.11 -3.24
C ILE A 117 -7.90 -13.22 -2.25
N ASP A 118 -9.18 -13.53 -2.00
CA ASP A 118 -10.01 -12.91 -0.97
C ASP A 118 -10.21 -13.92 0.18
N PRO A 119 -9.47 -13.78 1.30
CA PRO A 119 -9.63 -14.69 2.44
C PRO A 119 -11.00 -14.56 3.12
N ALA A 120 -11.68 -13.41 2.96
CA ALA A 120 -12.97 -13.19 3.57
C ALA A 120 -14.08 -13.94 2.81
N SER A 121 -14.04 -14.01 1.47
CA SER A 121 -14.98 -14.84 0.70
C SER A 121 -14.47 -16.27 0.46
N ASN A 122 -13.21 -16.56 0.80
CA ASN A 122 -12.52 -17.83 0.55
C ASN A 122 -12.42 -18.20 -0.93
N GLU A 123 -12.20 -17.20 -1.80
CA GLU A 123 -12.15 -17.40 -3.25
C GLU A 123 -11.00 -16.62 -3.88
N VAL A 124 -10.58 -17.03 -5.07
CA VAL A 124 -9.84 -16.18 -6.00
C VAL A 124 -10.84 -15.39 -6.82
N VAL A 125 -10.85 -14.07 -6.69
CA VAL A 125 -11.75 -13.21 -7.45
C VAL A 125 -11.02 -12.72 -8.70
N VAL A 126 -11.48 -13.13 -9.87
CA VAL A 126 -11.00 -12.68 -11.18
C VAL A 126 -11.92 -11.58 -11.69
N ARG A 127 -11.35 -10.41 -11.96
CA ARG A 127 -12.07 -9.23 -12.44
C ARG A 127 -11.67 -8.88 -13.86
N ALA A 128 -12.66 -8.52 -14.67
CA ALA A 128 -12.44 -7.98 -16.02
C ALA A 128 -13.18 -6.65 -16.18
N ASP A 129 -12.45 -5.65 -16.67
CA ASP A 129 -12.98 -4.32 -16.96
C ASP A 129 -13.83 -4.30 -18.25
N SER A 130 -14.32 -3.12 -18.64
CA SER A 130 -15.18 -2.97 -19.82
C SER A 130 -14.45 -3.13 -21.16
N THR A 131 -13.12 -3.13 -21.17
CA THR A 131 -12.29 -3.27 -22.39
C THR A 131 -12.10 -4.72 -22.80
N VAL A 132 -12.28 -5.67 -21.86
CA VAL A 132 -12.12 -7.10 -22.11
C VAL A 132 -13.23 -7.62 -23.02
N SER A 133 -12.83 -8.13 -24.20
CA SER A 133 -13.75 -8.68 -25.19
C SER A 133 -14.59 -9.84 -24.63
N ALA A 134 -15.81 -10.02 -25.14
CA ALA A 134 -16.67 -11.15 -24.76
C ALA A 134 -15.98 -12.51 -25.04
N LYS A 135 -15.18 -12.59 -26.11
CA LYS A 135 -14.42 -13.79 -26.48
C LYS A 135 -13.37 -14.13 -25.43
N ASP A 136 -12.58 -13.15 -24.98
CA ASP A 136 -11.53 -13.41 -24.00
C ASP A 136 -12.10 -13.65 -22.60
N TRP A 137 -13.18 -12.95 -22.26
CA TRP A 137 -13.92 -13.24 -21.04
C TRP A 137 -14.47 -14.66 -20.99
N LYS A 138 -15.04 -15.15 -22.11
CA LYS A 138 -15.51 -16.54 -22.20
C LYS A 138 -14.38 -17.54 -21.98
N LYS A 139 -13.18 -17.30 -22.55
CA LYS A 139 -12.02 -18.17 -22.33
C LYS A 139 -11.59 -18.21 -20.87
N LEU A 140 -11.51 -17.04 -20.23
CA LEU A 140 -11.15 -16.96 -18.81
C LEU A 140 -12.20 -17.61 -17.91
N THR A 141 -13.48 -17.48 -18.26
CA THR A 141 -14.57 -18.14 -17.55
C THR A 141 -14.45 -19.66 -17.67
N GLY A 142 -14.16 -20.18 -18.87
CA GLY A 142 -13.90 -21.62 -19.05
C GLY A 142 -12.71 -22.12 -18.21
N LEU A 143 -11.63 -21.34 -18.13
CA LEU A 143 -10.50 -21.69 -17.25
C LEU A 143 -10.90 -21.68 -15.76
N ALA A 144 -11.71 -20.71 -15.34
CA ALA A 144 -12.23 -20.66 -13.97
C ALA A 144 -13.14 -21.86 -13.65
N GLU A 145 -13.99 -22.26 -14.60
CA GLU A 145 -14.83 -23.46 -14.49
C GLU A 145 -13.99 -24.74 -14.37
N GLU A 146 -12.86 -24.85 -15.08
CA GLU A 146 -11.91 -25.95 -14.94
C GLU A 146 -11.22 -25.99 -13.56
N ILE A 147 -10.96 -24.82 -12.95
CA ILE A 147 -10.42 -24.72 -11.58
C ILE A 147 -11.49 -25.08 -10.54
N GLY A 148 -12.74 -24.69 -10.77
CA GLY A 148 -13.89 -25.01 -9.93
C GLY A 148 -14.28 -23.93 -8.92
N GLY A 149 -14.96 -24.33 -7.86
CA GLY A 149 -15.66 -23.43 -6.91
C GLY A 149 -14.78 -22.44 -6.14
N SER A 150 -13.46 -22.57 -6.22
CA SER A 150 -12.52 -21.64 -5.61
C SER A 150 -12.30 -20.35 -6.41
N VAL A 151 -12.88 -20.21 -7.61
CA VAL A 151 -12.71 -19.03 -8.47
C VAL A 151 -14.04 -18.35 -8.75
N ARG A 152 -14.12 -17.06 -8.43
CA ARG A 152 -15.27 -16.21 -8.73
C ARG A 152 -14.95 -15.22 -9.84
N MET A 153 -15.80 -15.18 -10.85
CA MET A 153 -15.67 -14.30 -12.01
C MET A 153 -16.55 -13.05 -11.84
N GLU A 154 -15.98 -11.85 -12.02
CA GLU A 154 -16.68 -10.57 -11.83
C GLU A 154 -16.36 -9.58 -12.96
N ARG A 155 -17.39 -8.89 -13.48
CA ARG A 155 -17.23 -7.76 -14.41
C ARG A 155 -17.21 -6.46 -13.63
N THR A 156 -16.23 -5.61 -13.89
CA THR A 156 -16.13 -4.27 -13.32
C THR A 156 -16.49 -3.21 -14.36
N GLY A 157 -17.09 -2.11 -13.90
CA GLY A 157 -17.30 -0.93 -14.73
C GLY A 157 -15.99 -0.16 -14.95
N GLY A 158 -15.92 0.60 -16.05
CA GLY A 158 -14.73 1.39 -16.40
C GLY A 158 -13.61 0.56 -17.02
N ALA A 159 -12.45 1.19 -17.23
CA ALA A 159 -11.27 0.59 -17.83
C ALA A 159 -10.07 0.73 -16.87
N TYR A 160 -9.27 -0.32 -16.76
CA TYR A 160 -8.00 -0.27 -16.06
C TYR A 160 -7.02 0.61 -16.84
N THR A 161 -6.47 1.60 -16.16
CA THR A 161 -5.45 2.49 -16.72
C THR A 161 -4.15 2.32 -15.96
N MET A 162 -3.03 2.46 -16.66
CA MET A 162 -1.72 2.49 -16.00
C MET A 162 -1.59 3.82 -15.27
N ARG A 163 -1.37 3.76 -13.96
CA ARG A 163 -1.04 4.92 -13.13
C ARG A 163 0.39 4.78 -12.61
N LEU A 164 0.98 5.89 -12.20
CA LEU A 164 2.32 5.88 -11.62
C LEU A 164 2.29 5.08 -10.32
N ASN A 165 3.22 4.17 -10.12
CA ASN A 165 3.19 3.38 -8.89
C ASN A 165 3.59 4.25 -7.69
N GLY A 166 2.99 3.99 -6.52
CA GLY A 166 3.55 4.48 -5.27
C GLY A 166 5.01 4.05 -5.14
N ALA A 167 5.82 4.90 -4.52
CA ALA A 167 7.28 4.78 -4.42
C ALA A 167 8.07 4.84 -5.75
N GLN A 168 7.41 5.10 -6.90
CA GLN A 168 8.11 5.29 -8.16
C GLN A 168 8.97 6.58 -8.12
N PRO A 169 10.22 6.56 -8.60
CA PRO A 169 11.08 7.73 -8.57
C PRO A 169 10.58 8.82 -9.52
N ILE A 170 10.65 10.06 -9.04
CA ILE A 170 10.43 11.27 -9.82
C ILE A 170 11.63 12.19 -9.65
N PHE A 171 11.94 12.93 -10.70
CA PHE A 171 13.15 13.75 -10.78
C PHE A 171 12.76 15.19 -11.04
N GLY A 172 13.31 16.10 -10.26
CA GLY A 172 13.14 17.54 -10.42
C GLY A 172 14.43 18.27 -10.14
N THR A 173 14.39 19.60 -10.13
CA THR A 173 15.55 20.44 -9.79
C THR A 173 16.10 20.16 -8.39
N GLY A 174 15.23 19.78 -7.44
CA GLY A 174 15.59 19.40 -6.07
C GLY A 174 16.17 17.98 -5.93
N GLY A 175 16.30 17.22 -7.02
CA GLY A 175 16.83 15.86 -7.02
C GLY A 175 15.76 14.79 -7.20
N ARG A 176 16.03 13.60 -6.64
CA ARG A 176 15.15 12.42 -6.75
C ARG A 176 14.20 12.35 -5.55
N CYS A 177 12.91 12.37 -5.84
CA CYS A 177 11.84 12.08 -4.88
C CYS A 177 11.05 10.84 -5.31
N SER A 178 9.97 10.55 -4.60
CA SER A 178 9.06 9.46 -4.93
C SER A 178 7.62 9.90 -4.91
N ILE A 179 6.80 9.26 -5.73
CA ILE A 179 5.35 9.42 -5.70
C ILE A 179 4.80 8.67 -4.49
N GLY A 180 3.94 9.31 -3.72
CA GLY A 180 3.14 8.66 -2.68
C GLY A 180 1.90 8.02 -3.28
N PHE A 181 1.00 8.85 -3.82
CA PHE A 181 -0.31 8.43 -4.29
C PHE A 181 -0.66 9.12 -5.63
N ASN A 182 -1.40 8.43 -6.49
CA ASN A 182 -2.16 9.11 -7.55
C ASN A 182 -3.48 9.58 -6.95
N VAL A 183 -3.88 10.81 -7.23
CA VAL A 183 -5.16 11.38 -6.81
C VAL A 183 -5.83 12.05 -8.02
N ALA A 184 -7.13 12.27 -7.94
CA ALA A 184 -7.88 12.98 -8.98
C ALA A 184 -8.98 13.80 -8.31
N ASP A 185 -9.29 14.96 -8.88
CA ASP A 185 -10.42 15.83 -8.47
C ASP A 185 -11.70 15.55 -9.29
N GLY A 186 -11.65 14.60 -10.20
CA GLY A 186 -12.73 14.24 -11.12
C GLY A 186 -12.51 14.77 -12.55
N GLU A 187 -11.69 15.79 -12.72
CA GLU A 187 -11.36 16.38 -14.03
C GLU A 187 -9.89 16.18 -14.40
N ASN A 188 -9.00 16.26 -13.41
CA ASN A 188 -7.55 16.19 -13.58
C ASN A 188 -6.95 15.05 -12.74
N GLU A 189 -5.83 14.53 -13.23
CA GLU A 189 -5.02 13.54 -12.52
C GLU A 189 -3.80 14.22 -11.89
N PHE A 190 -3.52 13.89 -10.64
CA PHE A 190 -2.39 14.43 -9.89
C PHE A 190 -1.59 13.30 -9.23
N MET A 191 -0.36 13.64 -8.84
CA MET A 191 0.44 12.84 -7.92
C MET A 191 0.68 13.61 -6.62
N LEU A 192 0.60 12.92 -5.49
CA LEU A 192 1.05 13.44 -4.20
C LEU A 192 2.49 12.99 -3.96
N THR A 193 3.36 13.92 -3.59
CA THR A 193 4.72 13.66 -3.10
C THR A 193 4.94 14.47 -1.81
N ALA A 194 6.12 14.35 -1.19
CA ALA A 194 6.42 15.11 0.01
C ALA A 194 6.50 16.62 -0.29
N GLY A 195 5.96 17.48 0.59
CA GLY A 195 5.98 18.94 0.38
C GLY A 195 7.40 19.49 0.17
N HIS A 196 8.38 18.97 0.92
CA HIS A 196 9.78 19.37 0.82
C HIS A 196 10.47 18.99 -0.51
N CYS A 197 9.84 18.15 -1.34
CA CYS A 197 10.42 17.67 -2.59
C CYS A 197 10.32 18.70 -3.72
N GLY A 198 9.26 19.51 -3.74
CA GLY A 198 9.03 20.44 -4.84
C GLY A 198 8.08 21.56 -4.45
N PRO A 199 8.56 22.81 -4.28
CA PRO A 199 7.69 23.96 -4.13
C PRO A 199 6.79 24.14 -5.37
N ALA A 200 5.74 24.96 -5.24
CA ALA A 200 4.82 25.28 -6.33
C ALA A 200 5.58 25.71 -7.60
N GLY A 201 5.16 25.19 -8.75
CA GLY A 201 5.78 25.41 -10.06
C GLY A 201 6.96 24.48 -10.40
N SER A 202 7.42 23.61 -9.48
CA SER A 202 8.48 22.63 -9.76
C SER A 202 8.08 21.70 -10.90
N VAL A 203 8.98 21.47 -11.85
CA VAL A 203 8.78 20.54 -12.97
C VAL A 203 9.32 19.16 -12.61
N TRP A 204 8.54 18.13 -12.90
CA TRP A 204 8.86 16.75 -12.59
C TRP A 204 9.00 15.89 -13.83
N PHE A 205 9.95 14.95 -13.78
CA PHE A 205 10.25 14.00 -14.84
C PHE A 205 10.23 12.57 -14.31
N SER A 206 9.84 11.60 -15.15
CA SER A 206 9.90 10.17 -14.84
C SER A 206 11.29 9.56 -15.07
N ASP A 207 12.21 10.29 -15.71
CA ASP A 207 13.57 9.87 -15.96
C ASP A 207 14.60 10.89 -15.44
N ASN A 208 15.80 10.40 -15.12
CA ASN A 208 16.87 11.23 -14.57
C ASN A 208 17.60 12.09 -15.62
N GLN A 209 17.24 11.99 -16.91
CA GLN A 209 17.81 12.80 -17.99
C GLN A 209 16.91 13.98 -18.35
N GLY A 210 15.76 14.12 -17.69
CA GLY A 210 14.83 15.24 -17.90
C GLY A 210 14.13 15.21 -19.26
N ARG A 211 13.90 14.03 -19.83
CA ARG A 211 13.34 13.89 -21.19
C ARG A 211 11.84 13.65 -21.20
N GLN A 212 11.29 13.12 -20.11
CA GLN A 212 9.88 12.76 -19.99
C GLN A 212 9.25 13.55 -18.83
N GLU A 213 8.77 14.76 -19.13
CA GLU A 213 8.00 15.58 -18.19
C GLU A 213 6.70 14.84 -17.85
N ILE A 214 6.40 14.74 -16.55
CA ILE A 214 5.18 14.09 -16.04
C ILE A 214 4.23 15.07 -15.37
N GLY A 215 4.66 16.31 -15.12
CA GLY A 215 3.80 17.36 -14.59
C GLY A 215 4.53 18.42 -13.79
N ARG A 216 3.74 19.33 -13.20
CA ARG A 216 4.23 20.45 -12.39
C ARG A 216 3.51 20.48 -11.05
N THR A 217 4.23 20.85 -9.98
CA THR A 217 3.60 21.08 -8.68
C THR A 217 2.61 22.25 -8.79
N THR A 218 1.33 21.98 -8.57
CA THR A 218 0.27 23.00 -8.53
C THR A 218 0.10 23.61 -7.13
N GLU A 219 0.29 22.80 -6.09
CA GLU A 219 0.20 23.20 -4.68
C GLU A 219 1.29 22.52 -3.85
N SER A 220 1.76 23.20 -2.80
CA SER A 220 2.76 22.68 -1.86
C SER A 220 2.50 23.31 -0.49
N ASN A 221 2.53 22.48 0.57
CA ASN A 221 2.36 22.90 1.97
C ASN A 221 3.70 22.98 2.69
#